data_AF-A0A945UYW9-F1
#
_entry.id   AF-A0A945UYW9-F1
#
_cell.length_a   1.000
_cell.length_b   1.000
_cell.length_c   1.000
_cell.angle_alpha   90.00
_cell.angle_beta   90.00
_cell.angle_gamma   90.00
#
_symmetry.space_group_name_H-M   'P 1'
#
loop_
_entity.id
_entity.type
_entity.pdbx_description
1 polymer ?
#
loop_
_entity_poly.entity_id
_entity_poly.type
_entity_poly.pdbx_seq_one_letter_code
_entity_poly.pdbx_strand_id
1 'polypeptide(L)'
;TLFQIDQKTGAPRRVAGVPPDYFSADGQLWGNPLYDWDVLKAENYAWWLNRLQANLSLADIVRIDHFRGFDTYWSIPADAPTAKDGEWCQGPGLDFFTVVKKSLPDCRLIAEDLGELSPSVIKLRGATGLPGMAILQFAFGGNSTNLYLPHNLRPNSIVYPGTHDNDTSLGWYRSADDLSRDHVNRYLRVSGENIGWDLIRAAYGSVSAMAITPLQDLLSLGSEARINTPGKAEGNWQWRYHENDLNELISGSGEYLAELAELSGRLPDSSPSG
;
A
#
# COMPACT_ATOMS: atom_id res chain seq x y z
N THR A 1 17.37 -16.63 18.56
CA THR A 1 16.27 -15.64 18.62
C THR A 1 16.00 -15.19 17.20
N LEU A 2 14.73 -14.96 16.82
CA LEU A 2 14.35 -14.58 15.45
C LEU A 2 14.58 -13.10 15.14
N PHE A 3 15.03 -12.32 16.13
CA PHE A 3 15.16 -10.87 16.07
C PHE A 3 16.56 -10.42 16.50
N GLN A 4 17.00 -9.27 15.99
CA GLN A 4 18.28 -8.62 16.32
C GLN A 4 18.22 -7.94 17.70
N ILE A 5 18.17 -8.75 18.74
CA ILE A 5 18.05 -8.31 20.14
C ILE A 5 19.25 -8.76 20.98
N ASP A 6 19.50 -8.08 22.09
CA ASP A 6 20.36 -8.60 23.13
C ASP A 6 19.69 -9.78 23.83
N GLN A 7 20.36 -10.95 23.87
CA GLN A 7 19.77 -12.16 24.41
C GLN A 7 19.63 -12.16 25.94
N LYS A 8 20.36 -11.30 26.66
CA LYS A 8 20.28 -11.20 28.12
C LYS A 8 19.18 -10.23 28.55
N THR A 9 19.05 -9.09 27.88
CA THR A 9 18.12 -8.03 28.26
C THR A 9 16.81 -8.05 27.46
N GLY A 10 16.80 -8.67 26.28
CA GLY A 10 15.68 -8.62 25.34
C GLY A 10 15.57 -7.30 24.57
N ALA A 11 16.45 -6.34 24.82
CA ALA A 11 16.41 -5.03 24.16
C ALA A 11 16.80 -5.14 22.68
N PRO A 12 16.14 -4.42 21.76
CA PRO A 12 16.59 -4.30 20.38
C PRO A 12 18.01 -3.74 20.32
N ARG A 13 18.87 -4.34 19.50
CA ARG A 13 20.18 -3.75 19.17
C ARG A 13 20.03 -2.68 18.10
N ARG A 14 19.11 -2.95 17.17
CA ARG A 14 18.73 -2.07 16.07
C ARG A 14 17.23 -2.15 15.86
N VAL A 15 16.68 -1.08 15.30
CA VAL A 15 15.25 -0.91 15.09
C VAL A 15 14.93 -0.55 13.65
N ALA A 16 13.69 -0.81 13.27
CA ALA A 16 13.16 -0.51 11.95
C ALA A 16 12.79 0.97 11.79
N GLY A 17 12.81 1.40 10.55
CA GLY A 17 12.38 2.72 10.11
C GLY A 17 12.56 2.88 8.60
N VAL A 18 12.53 4.12 8.14
CA VAL A 18 12.92 4.51 6.78
C VAL A 18 13.80 5.75 6.84
N PRO A 19 14.74 5.91 5.89
CA PRO A 19 15.60 7.09 5.85
C PRO A 19 14.78 8.36 5.58
N PRO A 20 15.39 9.54 5.74
CA PRO A 20 14.81 10.78 5.24
C PRO A 20 14.39 10.69 3.77
N ASP A 21 13.22 11.22 3.48
CA ASP A 21 12.67 11.32 2.13
C ASP A 21 11.99 12.69 1.94
N TYR A 22 11.33 12.88 0.80
CA TYR A 22 10.64 14.13 0.49
C TYR A 22 9.39 14.37 1.36
N PHE A 23 8.90 13.36 2.09
CA PHE A 23 7.80 13.48 3.05
C PHE A 23 8.29 13.75 4.49
N SER A 24 9.49 13.26 4.87
CA SER A 24 10.06 13.43 6.20
C SER A 24 11.56 13.74 6.16
N ALA A 25 11.94 14.95 6.59
CA ALA A 25 13.33 15.39 6.68
C ALA A 25 14.18 14.58 7.68
N ASP A 26 13.53 13.92 8.66
CA ASP A 26 14.20 13.11 9.68
C ASP A 26 14.02 11.60 9.45
N GLY A 27 13.37 11.21 8.36
CA GLY A 27 12.90 9.85 8.13
C GLY A 27 11.80 9.46 9.11
N GLN A 28 11.56 8.17 9.27
CA GLN A 28 10.59 7.68 10.25
C GLN A 28 11.22 6.59 11.10
N LEU A 29 11.25 6.80 12.41
CA LEU A 29 11.73 5.84 13.39
C LEU A 29 10.54 5.04 13.92
N TRP A 30 10.34 3.82 13.44
CA TRP A 30 9.19 3.01 13.84
C TRP A 30 9.42 2.25 15.14
N GLY A 31 10.67 1.92 15.46
CA GLY A 31 11.05 1.31 16.73
C GLY A 31 10.83 -0.21 16.81
N ASN A 32 10.29 -0.86 15.78
CA ASN A 32 10.13 -2.31 15.76
C ASN A 32 11.49 -3.02 15.78
N PRO A 33 11.62 -4.19 16.44
CA PRO A 33 12.83 -4.99 16.32
C PRO A 33 12.99 -5.52 14.90
N LEU A 34 14.24 -5.62 14.43
CA LEU A 34 14.56 -6.17 13.12
C LEU A 34 14.65 -7.70 13.17
N TYR A 35 14.29 -8.35 12.08
CA TYR A 35 14.47 -9.80 11.94
C TYR A 35 15.95 -10.19 11.85
N ASP A 36 16.28 -11.34 12.40
CA ASP A 36 17.51 -12.05 12.09
C ASP A 36 17.24 -12.97 10.89
N TRP A 37 17.48 -12.45 9.68
CA TRP A 37 17.15 -13.16 8.44
C TRP A 37 17.99 -14.41 8.21
N ASP A 38 19.22 -14.46 8.75
CA ASP A 38 20.07 -15.64 8.66
C ASP A 38 19.50 -16.78 9.51
N VAL A 39 19.06 -16.49 10.74
CA VAL A 39 18.36 -17.46 11.60
C VAL A 39 17.05 -17.90 10.96
N LEU A 40 16.23 -16.97 10.49
CA LEU A 40 14.96 -17.31 9.83
C LEU A 40 15.19 -18.20 8.60
N LYS A 41 16.22 -17.93 7.80
CA LYS A 41 16.59 -18.75 6.64
C LYS A 41 17.06 -20.14 7.06
N ALA A 42 17.90 -20.26 8.08
CA ALA A 42 18.35 -21.55 8.62
C ALA A 42 17.18 -22.41 9.12
N GLU A 43 16.12 -21.77 9.61
CA GLU A 43 14.87 -22.42 10.04
C GLU A 43 13.83 -22.54 8.90
N ASN A 44 14.23 -22.42 7.63
CA ASN A 44 13.36 -22.47 6.45
C ASN A 44 12.14 -21.53 6.53
N TYR A 45 12.33 -20.37 7.16
CA TYR A 45 11.31 -19.34 7.36
C TYR A 45 10.05 -19.84 8.08
N ALA A 46 10.15 -20.88 8.91
CA ALA A 46 9.00 -21.53 9.56
C ALA A 46 8.08 -20.54 10.29
N TRP A 47 8.65 -19.56 11.00
CA TRP A 47 7.87 -18.52 11.68
C TRP A 47 7.04 -17.68 10.71
N TRP A 48 7.62 -17.28 9.58
CA TRP A 48 6.91 -16.50 8.55
C TRP A 48 5.84 -17.32 7.84
N LEU A 49 6.11 -18.59 7.55
CA LEU A 49 5.11 -19.49 6.96
C LEU A 49 3.91 -19.65 7.89
N ASN A 50 4.13 -19.85 9.20
CA ASN A 50 3.07 -19.90 10.19
C ASN A 50 2.29 -18.58 10.28
N ARG A 51 2.99 -17.44 10.23
CA ARG A 51 2.35 -16.12 10.20
C ARG A 51 1.45 -15.94 8.98
N LEU A 52 1.92 -16.31 7.80
CA LEU A 52 1.13 -16.23 6.57
C LEU A 52 -0.07 -17.17 6.62
N GLN A 53 0.11 -18.42 7.08
CA GLN A 53 -0.98 -19.37 7.22
C GLN A 53 -2.06 -18.87 8.17
N ALA A 54 -1.68 -18.27 9.31
CA ALA A 54 -2.65 -17.68 10.23
C ALA A 54 -3.44 -16.53 9.59
N ASN A 55 -2.79 -15.63 8.84
CA ASN A 55 -3.50 -14.55 8.14
C ASN A 55 -4.41 -15.07 7.02
N LEU A 56 -3.98 -16.10 6.29
CA LEU A 56 -4.76 -16.73 5.23
C LEU A 56 -5.98 -17.51 5.75
N SER A 57 -6.01 -17.83 7.05
CA SER A 57 -7.22 -18.37 7.69
C SER A 57 -8.31 -17.32 7.92
N LEU A 58 -7.96 -16.03 7.82
CA LEU A 58 -8.86 -14.89 8.04
C LEU A 58 -9.17 -14.10 6.76
N ALA A 59 -8.31 -14.19 5.74
CA ALA A 59 -8.43 -13.44 4.50
C ALA A 59 -7.94 -14.25 3.29
N ASP A 60 -8.59 -14.10 2.14
CA ASP A 60 -8.20 -14.78 0.90
C ASP A 60 -6.90 -14.24 0.30
N ILE A 61 -6.57 -12.99 0.58
CA ILE A 61 -5.41 -12.27 0.04
C ILE A 61 -4.75 -11.50 1.17
N VAL A 62 -3.42 -11.61 1.29
CA VAL A 62 -2.63 -10.88 2.31
C VAL A 62 -1.74 -9.84 1.63
N ARG A 63 -1.93 -8.57 1.97
CA ARG A 63 -0.97 -7.51 1.61
C ARG A 63 0.23 -7.58 2.55
N ILE A 64 1.42 -7.70 2.00
CA ILE A 64 2.67 -7.59 2.73
C ILE A 64 3.09 -6.13 2.74
N ASP A 65 2.93 -5.51 3.91
CA ASP A 65 3.38 -4.16 4.20
C ASP A 65 4.90 -4.04 4.12
N HIS A 66 5.38 -2.91 3.62
CA HIS A 66 6.80 -2.61 3.42
C HIS A 66 7.57 -3.71 2.68
N PHE A 67 7.04 -4.15 1.53
CA PHE A 67 7.63 -5.25 0.73
C PHE A 67 9.11 -5.03 0.43
N ARG A 68 9.52 -3.77 0.24
CA ARG A 68 10.92 -3.44 -0.05
C ARG A 68 11.89 -3.95 1.02
N GLY A 69 11.44 -4.12 2.27
CA GLY A 69 12.18 -4.72 3.38
C GLY A 69 12.69 -6.14 3.11
N PHE A 70 12.09 -6.84 2.13
CA PHE A 70 12.56 -8.16 1.70
C PHE A 70 13.75 -8.08 0.72
N ASP A 71 13.94 -6.96 0.02
CA ASP A 71 15.14 -6.68 -0.78
C ASP A 71 16.21 -6.05 0.11
N THR A 72 15.90 -4.88 0.68
CA THR A 72 16.75 -4.17 1.64
C THR A 72 15.90 -3.53 2.72
N TYR A 73 16.39 -3.43 3.95
CA TYR A 73 15.68 -2.74 5.03
C TYR A 73 16.59 -1.71 5.70
N TRP A 74 15.99 -0.63 6.21
CA TRP A 74 16.73 0.42 6.90
C TRP A 74 16.90 0.04 8.37
N SER A 75 18.16 -0.06 8.80
CA SER A 75 18.53 -0.51 10.14
C SER A 75 19.08 0.64 10.95
N ILE A 76 18.41 1.02 12.03
CA ILE A 76 18.77 2.19 12.84
C ILE A 76 19.31 1.72 14.19
N PRO A 77 20.38 2.32 14.75
CA PRO A 77 20.81 2.02 16.13
C PRO A 77 19.65 2.25 17.12
N ALA A 78 19.45 1.34 18.07
CA ALA A 78 18.27 1.39 18.94
C ALA A 78 18.23 2.62 19.87
N ASP A 79 19.36 3.26 20.12
CA ASP A 79 19.52 4.48 20.92
C ASP A 79 19.49 5.77 20.06
N ALA A 80 19.33 5.65 18.74
CA ALA A 80 19.27 6.82 17.87
C ALA A 80 17.98 7.63 18.11
N PRO A 81 18.06 8.96 18.19
CA PRO A 81 16.91 9.82 18.39
C PRO A 81 16.04 9.99 17.13
N THR A 82 16.58 9.69 15.95
CA THR A 82 15.90 9.83 14.64
C THR A 82 16.31 8.69 13.71
N ALA A 83 15.70 8.62 12.52
CA ALA A 83 16.01 7.61 11.52
C ALA A 83 17.16 7.99 10.57
N LYS A 84 17.83 9.13 10.78
CA LYS A 84 18.89 9.63 9.89
C LYS A 84 20.12 8.71 9.83
N ASP A 85 20.55 8.21 10.98
CA ASP A 85 21.82 7.50 11.14
C ASP A 85 21.67 5.98 10.98
N GLY A 86 20.77 5.55 10.10
CA GLY A 86 20.59 4.15 9.74
C GLY A 86 21.50 3.69 8.59
N GLU A 87 21.39 2.41 8.26
CA GLU A 87 22.07 1.83 7.12
C GLU A 87 21.18 0.84 6.38
N TRP A 88 21.36 0.73 5.07
CA TRP A 88 20.66 -0.28 4.25
C TRP A 88 21.29 -1.65 4.46
N CYS A 89 20.52 -2.58 5.02
CA CYS A 89 20.89 -3.98 5.14
C CYS A 89 20.14 -4.83 4.11
N GLN A 90 20.69 -5.99 3.75
CA GLN A 90 20.05 -6.92 2.81
C GLN A 90 18.96 -7.74 3.51
N GLY A 91 17.78 -7.80 2.89
CA GLY A 91 16.71 -8.73 3.26
C GLY A 91 16.97 -10.14 2.71
N PRO A 92 16.01 -11.08 2.89
CA PRO A 92 16.15 -12.47 2.45
C PRO A 92 16.00 -12.65 0.93
N GLY A 93 15.52 -11.62 0.22
CA GLY A 93 15.35 -11.61 -1.22
C GLY A 93 14.37 -12.67 -1.74
N LEU A 94 14.64 -13.14 -2.96
CA LEU A 94 13.76 -14.09 -3.68
C LEU A 94 13.71 -15.47 -3.03
N ASP A 95 14.71 -15.84 -2.22
CA ASP A 95 14.78 -17.12 -1.53
C ASP A 95 13.57 -17.32 -0.61
N PHE A 96 13.21 -16.29 0.16
CA PHE A 96 12.01 -16.28 1.00
C PHE A 96 10.74 -16.59 0.18
N PHE A 97 10.51 -15.86 -0.90
CA PHE A 97 9.31 -16.03 -1.72
C PHE A 97 9.28 -17.37 -2.47
N THR A 98 10.45 -17.94 -2.78
CA THR A 98 10.55 -19.28 -3.34
C THR A 98 10.09 -20.33 -2.33
N VAL A 99 10.48 -20.19 -1.06
CA VAL A 99 10.01 -21.05 0.03
C VAL A 99 8.51 -20.87 0.28
N VAL A 100 8.01 -19.63 0.30
CA VAL A 100 6.57 -19.35 0.44
C VAL A 100 5.77 -20.03 -0.67
N LYS A 101 6.15 -19.85 -1.94
CA LYS A 101 5.47 -20.46 -3.08
C LYS A 101 5.49 -21.99 -3.04
N LYS A 102 6.57 -22.59 -2.51
CA LYS A 102 6.69 -24.04 -2.36
C LYS A 102 5.80 -24.57 -1.24
N SER A 103 5.77 -23.87 -0.10
CA SER A 103 5.08 -24.33 1.12
C SER A 103 3.60 -23.96 1.15
N LEU A 104 3.22 -22.87 0.47
CA LEU A 104 1.87 -22.30 0.42
C LEU A 104 1.51 -21.99 -1.06
N PRO A 105 1.37 -23.00 -1.94
CA PRO A 105 1.25 -22.80 -3.39
C PRO A 105 0.04 -21.97 -3.81
N ASP A 106 -1.04 -22.02 -3.04
CA ASP A 106 -2.29 -21.31 -3.32
C ASP A 106 -2.35 -19.92 -2.67
N CYS A 107 -1.31 -19.50 -1.94
CA CYS A 107 -1.34 -18.20 -1.25
C CYS A 107 -1.38 -17.05 -2.26
N ARG A 108 -2.25 -16.08 -1.99
CA ARG A 108 -2.35 -14.84 -2.77
C ARG A 108 -1.82 -13.69 -1.94
N LEU A 109 -0.76 -13.06 -2.44
CA LEU A 109 -0.09 -11.96 -1.76
C LEU A 109 -0.10 -10.71 -2.63
N ILE A 110 -0.15 -9.55 -2.00
CA ILE A 110 0.04 -8.23 -2.65
C ILE A 110 1.30 -7.61 -2.04
N ALA A 111 2.19 -7.08 -2.88
CA ALA A 111 3.34 -6.31 -2.42
C ALA A 111 2.95 -4.84 -2.24
N GLU A 112 3.04 -4.33 -1.00
CA GLU A 112 3.06 -2.89 -0.78
C GLU A 112 4.44 -2.37 -1.16
N ASP A 113 4.53 -1.79 -2.36
CA ASP A 113 5.75 -1.33 -3.00
C ASP A 113 5.70 0.18 -3.28
N LEU A 114 5.25 0.97 -2.31
CA LEU A 114 5.21 2.42 -2.41
C LEU A 114 6.55 3.04 -1.99
N GLY A 115 6.68 4.35 -2.23
CA GLY A 115 7.89 5.12 -1.94
C GLY A 115 8.97 4.99 -3.02
N GLU A 116 10.22 5.32 -2.65
CA GLU A 116 11.35 5.23 -3.57
C GLU A 116 11.81 3.78 -3.72
N LEU A 117 11.53 3.19 -4.89
CA LEU A 117 11.94 1.84 -5.24
C LEU A 117 13.25 1.85 -6.00
N SER A 118 14.29 1.24 -5.42
CA SER A 118 15.52 0.97 -6.15
C SER A 118 15.26 -0.04 -7.29
N PRO A 119 16.12 -0.07 -8.33
CA PRO A 119 16.04 -1.08 -9.38
C PRO A 119 16.05 -2.54 -8.86
N SER A 120 16.71 -2.80 -7.72
CA SER A 120 16.73 -4.12 -7.07
C SER A 120 15.36 -4.53 -6.53
N VAL A 121 14.64 -3.63 -5.85
CA VAL A 121 13.29 -3.89 -5.35
C VAL A 121 12.32 -4.18 -6.50
N ILE A 122 12.40 -3.39 -7.59
CA ILE A 122 11.59 -3.60 -8.79
C ILE A 122 11.86 -4.98 -9.40
N LYS A 123 13.14 -5.37 -9.47
CA LYS A 123 13.56 -6.70 -9.96
C LYS A 123 13.06 -7.82 -9.05
N LEU A 124 13.15 -7.65 -7.73
CA LEU A 124 12.64 -8.63 -6.76
C LEU A 124 11.13 -8.83 -6.95
N ARG A 125 10.34 -7.76 -6.94
CA ARG A 125 8.88 -7.84 -7.19
C ARG A 125 8.55 -8.50 -8.53
N GLY A 126 9.30 -8.15 -9.59
CA GLY A 126 9.15 -8.79 -10.89
C GLY A 126 9.40 -10.31 -10.84
N ALA A 127 10.41 -10.74 -10.09
CA ALA A 127 10.76 -12.15 -9.95
C ALA A 127 9.79 -12.93 -9.05
N THR A 128 9.14 -12.29 -8.07
CA THR A 128 8.11 -12.93 -7.24
C THR A 128 6.79 -13.10 -8.01
N GLY A 129 6.52 -12.23 -8.99
CA GLY A 129 5.26 -12.21 -9.73
C GLY A 129 4.10 -11.63 -8.93
N LEU A 130 4.34 -11.08 -7.75
CA LEU A 130 3.30 -10.48 -6.92
C LEU A 130 2.79 -9.17 -7.54
N PRO A 131 1.48 -8.89 -7.47
CA PRO A 131 0.95 -7.58 -7.85
C PRO A 131 1.49 -6.51 -6.90
N GLY A 132 1.92 -5.38 -7.49
CA GLY A 132 2.24 -4.16 -6.76
C GLY A 132 1.02 -3.27 -6.55
N MET A 133 1.22 -2.10 -5.94
CA MET A 133 0.19 -1.11 -5.68
C MET A 133 0.36 0.14 -6.56
N ALA A 134 -0.76 0.78 -6.89
CA ALA A 134 -0.79 2.05 -7.60
C ALA A 134 -1.74 3.03 -6.91
N ILE A 135 -1.23 4.20 -6.50
CA ILE A 135 -2.01 5.19 -5.76
C ILE A 135 -2.22 6.43 -6.63
N LEU A 136 -3.46 6.69 -7.05
CA LEU A 136 -3.77 7.78 -7.98
C LEU A 136 -3.47 9.17 -7.39
N GLN A 137 -3.59 9.36 -6.07
CA GLN A 137 -3.19 10.61 -5.41
C GLN A 137 -1.68 10.93 -5.58
N PHE A 138 -0.84 9.95 -5.91
CA PHE A 138 0.59 10.16 -6.21
C PHE A 138 0.86 10.41 -7.69
N ALA A 139 -0.14 10.29 -8.56
CA ALA A 139 0.03 10.29 -10.01
C ALA A 139 0.24 11.67 -10.63
N PHE A 140 -0.36 12.71 -10.03
CA PHE A 140 -0.54 13.99 -10.71
C PHE A 140 0.52 15.05 -10.37
N GLY A 141 1.61 14.64 -9.70
CA GLY A 141 2.83 15.42 -9.54
C GLY A 141 3.96 14.95 -10.47
N GLY A 142 4.94 15.81 -10.75
CA GLY A 142 6.09 15.48 -11.58
C GLY A 142 5.80 15.52 -13.09
N ASN A 143 6.24 14.50 -13.83
CA ASN A 143 6.13 14.45 -15.29
C ASN A 143 5.40 13.18 -15.79
N SER A 144 5.27 13.03 -17.10
CA SER A 144 4.53 11.93 -17.73
C SER A 144 5.09 10.53 -17.50
N THR A 145 6.30 10.39 -16.92
CA THR A 145 6.86 9.07 -16.55
C THR A 145 6.50 8.64 -15.13
N ASN A 146 5.66 9.41 -14.42
CA ASN A 146 5.18 9.03 -13.09
C ASN A 146 4.44 7.69 -13.19
N LEU A 147 4.92 6.69 -12.43
CA LEU A 147 4.45 5.31 -12.48
C LEU A 147 3.00 5.14 -12.02
N TYR A 148 2.46 6.11 -11.29
CA TYR A 148 1.09 6.08 -10.78
C TYR A 148 0.07 6.67 -11.76
N LEU A 149 0.50 7.30 -12.86
CA LEU A 149 -0.41 7.76 -13.92
C LEU A 149 -1.11 6.56 -14.58
N PRO A 150 -2.44 6.64 -14.84
CA PRO A 150 -3.22 5.54 -15.44
C PRO A 150 -2.58 4.87 -16.67
N HIS A 151 -1.98 5.64 -17.59
CA HIS A 151 -1.33 5.08 -18.79
C HIS A 151 0.00 4.33 -18.53
N ASN A 152 0.60 4.49 -17.34
CA ASN A 152 1.83 3.82 -16.92
C ASN A 152 1.57 2.60 -16.00
N LEU A 153 0.31 2.38 -15.61
CA LEU A 153 -0.08 1.26 -14.77
C LEU A 153 0.13 -0.09 -15.47
N ARG A 154 0.25 -1.16 -14.68
CA ARG A 154 0.52 -2.51 -15.17
C ARG A 154 -0.70 -3.39 -14.90
N PRO A 155 -0.99 -4.43 -15.72
CA PRO A 155 -2.09 -5.34 -15.40
C PRO A 155 -1.94 -6.01 -14.03
N ASN A 156 -0.72 -6.44 -13.69
CA ASN A 156 -0.40 -7.04 -12.39
C ASN A 156 -0.17 -5.97 -11.30
N SER A 157 -1.18 -5.13 -11.06
CA SER A 157 -1.21 -4.19 -9.93
C SER A 157 -2.62 -4.03 -9.37
N ILE A 158 -2.68 -3.46 -8.16
CA ILE A 158 -3.90 -3.08 -7.46
C ILE A 158 -3.93 -1.56 -7.39
N VAL A 159 -4.96 -0.93 -7.97
CA VAL A 159 -5.10 0.53 -7.99
C VAL A 159 -6.00 1.02 -6.87
N TYR A 160 -5.65 2.16 -6.30
CA TYR A 160 -6.39 2.86 -5.25
C TYR A 160 -6.46 4.34 -5.60
N PRO A 161 -7.58 5.04 -5.33
CA PRO A 161 -7.55 6.50 -5.23
C PRO A 161 -6.50 6.94 -4.18
N GLY A 162 -6.66 6.46 -2.96
CA GLY A 162 -5.75 6.61 -1.81
C GLY A 162 -5.83 5.39 -0.89
N THR A 163 -4.90 5.27 0.05
CA THR A 163 -4.90 4.27 1.13
C THR A 163 -5.38 4.88 2.44
N HIS A 164 -5.31 4.13 3.55
CA HIS A 164 -5.61 4.64 4.88
C HIS A 164 -4.57 5.66 5.40
N ASP A 165 -3.35 5.67 4.83
CA ASP A 165 -2.29 6.64 5.17
C ASP A 165 -2.43 7.96 4.40
N ASN A 166 -3.19 7.94 3.32
CA ASN A 166 -3.51 9.11 2.52
C ASN A 166 -4.62 9.93 3.18
N ASP A 167 -4.71 11.19 2.79
CA ASP A 167 -5.95 11.94 3.03
C ASP A 167 -7.07 11.38 2.12
N THR A 168 -8.33 11.72 2.40
CA THR A 168 -9.41 11.44 1.45
C THR A 168 -9.11 12.12 0.12
N SER A 169 -9.66 11.62 -0.99
CA SER A 169 -9.42 12.22 -2.30
C SER A 169 -9.88 13.67 -2.37
N LEU A 170 -10.95 14.04 -1.65
CA LEU A 170 -11.38 15.43 -1.53
C LEU A 170 -10.42 16.27 -0.66
N GLY A 171 -9.96 15.75 0.48
CA GLY A 171 -8.98 16.41 1.35
C GLY A 171 -7.66 16.65 0.61
N TRP A 172 -7.14 15.60 -0.05
CA TRP A 172 -5.99 15.66 -0.94
C TRP A 172 -6.14 16.76 -1.98
N TYR A 173 -7.22 16.76 -2.77
CA TYR A 173 -7.41 17.72 -3.86
C TYR A 173 -7.48 19.17 -3.38
N ARG A 174 -8.15 19.40 -2.23
CA ARG A 174 -8.21 20.73 -1.59
C ARG A 174 -6.85 21.21 -1.10
N SER A 175 -5.99 20.30 -0.64
CA SER A 175 -4.66 20.63 -0.13
C SER A 175 -3.55 20.63 -1.19
N ALA A 176 -3.78 20.03 -2.36
CA ALA A 176 -2.81 19.94 -3.45
C ALA A 176 -2.38 21.32 -3.97
N ASP A 177 -1.21 21.41 -4.59
CA ASP A 177 -0.77 22.62 -5.27
C ASP A 177 -1.54 22.83 -6.60
N ASP A 178 -1.47 24.06 -7.14
CA ASP A 178 -2.19 24.42 -8.37
C ASP A 178 -1.78 23.60 -9.59
N LEU A 179 -0.50 23.20 -9.68
CA LEU A 179 0.00 22.40 -10.80
C LEU A 179 -0.56 20.99 -10.75
N SER A 180 -0.56 20.37 -9.57
CA SER A 180 -1.12 19.04 -9.34
C SER A 180 -2.63 19.01 -9.60
N ARG A 181 -3.36 20.07 -9.17
CA ARG A 181 -4.80 20.23 -9.48
C ARG A 181 -5.08 20.41 -10.97
N ASP A 182 -4.36 21.30 -11.65
CA ASP A 182 -4.52 21.49 -13.10
C ASP A 182 -4.21 20.19 -13.86
N HIS A 183 -3.15 19.48 -13.44
CA HIS A 183 -2.75 18.23 -14.06
C HIS A 183 -3.83 17.16 -13.93
N VAL A 184 -4.38 16.88 -12.74
CA VAL A 184 -5.45 15.86 -12.59
C VAL A 184 -6.71 16.23 -13.39
N ASN A 185 -7.12 17.50 -13.36
CA ASN A 185 -8.31 17.96 -14.06
C ASN A 185 -8.18 17.79 -15.58
N ARG A 186 -7.03 18.18 -16.15
CA ARG A 186 -6.79 18.06 -17.59
C ARG A 186 -6.55 16.63 -18.02
N TYR A 187 -5.83 15.85 -17.21
CA TYR A 187 -5.53 14.45 -17.51
C TYR A 187 -6.80 13.61 -17.53
N LEU A 188 -7.66 13.76 -16.52
CA LEU A 188 -8.93 13.02 -16.42
C LEU A 188 -10.08 13.68 -17.19
N ARG A 189 -9.89 14.92 -17.67
CA ARG A 189 -10.91 15.74 -18.36
C ARG A 189 -12.14 16.03 -17.50
N VAL A 190 -11.89 16.41 -16.25
CA VAL A 190 -12.91 16.67 -15.23
C VAL A 190 -12.79 18.09 -14.69
N SER A 191 -13.86 18.59 -14.06
CA SER A 191 -13.83 19.87 -13.34
C SER A 191 -13.14 19.77 -11.97
N GLY A 192 -13.01 18.56 -11.44
CA GLY A 192 -12.54 18.30 -10.08
C GLY A 192 -13.58 18.58 -8.98
N GLU A 193 -14.83 18.89 -9.36
CA GLU A 193 -15.93 19.12 -8.40
C GLU A 193 -16.24 17.87 -7.57
N ASN A 194 -16.15 16.68 -8.19
CA ASN A 194 -16.41 15.39 -7.57
C ASN A 194 -15.16 14.51 -7.62
N ILE A 195 -14.01 15.07 -7.23
CA ILE A 195 -12.70 14.45 -7.43
C ILE A 195 -12.59 13.02 -6.87
N GLY A 196 -13.26 12.70 -5.75
CA GLY A 196 -13.32 11.33 -5.22
C GLY A 196 -13.91 10.36 -6.24
N TRP A 197 -15.07 10.68 -6.80
CA TRP A 197 -15.71 9.91 -7.86
C TRP A 197 -14.93 9.94 -9.18
N ASP A 198 -14.25 11.04 -9.51
CA ASP A 198 -13.35 11.12 -10.67
C ASP A 198 -12.19 10.12 -10.56
N LEU A 199 -11.55 10.01 -9.39
CA LEU A 199 -10.50 9.04 -9.13
C LEU A 199 -11.03 7.60 -9.07
N ILE A 200 -12.23 7.38 -8.53
CA ILE A 200 -12.88 6.05 -8.55
C ILE A 200 -13.10 5.59 -10.00
N ARG A 201 -13.63 6.47 -10.86
CA ARG A 201 -13.79 6.17 -12.29
C ARG A 201 -12.47 5.87 -12.97
N ALA A 202 -11.43 6.65 -12.68
CA ALA A 202 -10.09 6.41 -13.21
C ALA A 202 -9.50 5.06 -12.74
N ALA A 203 -9.73 4.68 -11.49
CA ALA A 203 -9.33 3.38 -10.94
C ALA A 203 -10.05 2.23 -11.66
N TYR A 204 -11.37 2.33 -11.81
CA TYR A 204 -12.19 1.36 -12.53
C TYR A 204 -11.76 1.24 -14.00
N GLY A 205 -11.54 2.35 -14.70
CA GLY A 205 -11.08 2.35 -16.09
C GLY A 205 -9.62 1.97 -16.31
N SER A 206 -8.85 1.70 -15.25
CA SER A 206 -7.44 1.35 -15.36
C SER A 206 -7.22 -0.09 -15.83
N VAL A 207 -6.00 -0.39 -16.29
CA VAL A 207 -5.57 -1.76 -16.64
C VAL A 207 -5.31 -2.66 -15.43
N SER A 208 -5.32 -2.13 -14.20
CA SER A 208 -5.01 -2.89 -12.99
C SER A 208 -6.02 -4.01 -12.75
N ALA A 209 -5.52 -5.19 -12.34
CA ALA A 209 -6.32 -6.38 -12.07
C ALA A 209 -7.38 -6.15 -10.99
N MET A 210 -7.17 -5.22 -10.07
CA MET A 210 -8.13 -4.88 -9.01
C MET A 210 -8.10 -3.38 -8.72
N ALA A 211 -9.28 -2.83 -8.44
CA ALA A 211 -9.45 -1.46 -7.97
C ALA A 211 -10.08 -1.51 -6.56
N ILE A 212 -9.47 -0.84 -5.59
CA ILE A 212 -9.96 -0.76 -4.21
C ILE A 212 -10.19 0.71 -3.85
N THR A 213 -11.39 0.99 -3.35
CA THR A 213 -11.82 2.35 -3.00
C THR A 213 -12.05 2.48 -1.49
N PRO A 214 -11.47 3.48 -0.82
CA PRO A 214 -11.81 3.81 0.56
C PRO A 214 -13.27 4.26 0.67
N LEU A 215 -13.96 3.85 1.74
CA LEU A 215 -15.36 4.23 1.95
C LEU A 215 -15.56 5.76 2.03
N GLN A 216 -14.57 6.49 2.55
CA GLN A 216 -14.60 7.95 2.62
C GLN A 216 -14.75 8.62 1.26
N ASP A 217 -14.15 8.05 0.21
CA ASP A 217 -14.22 8.59 -1.14
C ASP A 217 -15.59 8.33 -1.77
N LEU A 218 -16.22 7.18 -1.46
CA LEU A 218 -17.60 6.89 -1.87
C LEU A 218 -18.60 7.85 -1.20
N LEU A 219 -18.29 8.31 0.01
CA LEU A 219 -19.08 9.27 0.76
C LEU A 219 -18.69 10.74 0.49
N SER A 220 -17.73 10.99 -0.42
CA SER A 220 -17.23 12.33 -0.75
C SER A 220 -16.78 13.16 0.47
N LEU A 221 -16.21 12.52 1.49
CA LEU A 221 -15.80 13.17 2.74
C LEU A 221 -14.45 13.88 2.60
N GLY A 222 -14.23 14.93 3.39
CA GLY A 222 -12.98 15.69 3.45
C GLY A 222 -11.98 15.12 4.47
N SER A 223 -10.96 15.92 4.81
CA SER A 223 -9.87 15.52 5.71
C SER A 223 -10.31 15.17 7.13
N GLU A 224 -11.52 15.56 7.55
CA GLU A 224 -12.13 15.11 8.80
C GLU A 224 -12.34 13.59 8.88
N ALA A 225 -12.36 12.91 7.73
CA ALA A 225 -12.53 11.47 7.62
C ALA A 225 -11.22 10.69 7.39
N ARG A 226 -10.07 11.37 7.42
CA ARG A 226 -8.75 10.73 7.27
C ARG A 226 -8.52 9.69 8.36
N ILE A 227 -8.05 8.50 7.96
CA ILE A 227 -7.82 7.38 8.90
C ILE A 227 -6.52 7.57 9.66
N ASN A 228 -5.42 7.76 8.94
CA ASN A 228 -4.09 7.87 9.52
C ASN A 228 -3.31 9.00 8.88
N THR A 229 -2.57 9.74 9.71
CA THR A 229 -1.54 10.68 9.29
C THR A 229 -0.18 10.11 9.70
N PRO A 230 0.60 9.53 8.77
CA PRO A 230 1.92 8.99 9.06
C PRO A 230 2.80 10.01 9.79
N GLY A 231 3.55 9.53 10.79
CA GLY A 231 4.40 10.38 11.65
C GLY A 231 3.68 11.09 12.80
N LYS A 232 2.34 11.09 12.84
CA LYS A 232 1.58 11.60 13.99
C LYS A 232 1.24 10.47 14.96
N ALA A 233 1.59 10.65 16.25
CA ALA A 233 1.37 9.61 17.26
C ALA A 233 -0.10 9.45 17.71
N GLU A 234 -0.89 10.53 17.64
CA GLU A 234 -2.25 10.59 18.21
C GLU A 234 -3.28 11.13 17.21
N GLY A 235 -4.55 10.76 17.43
CA GLY A 235 -5.68 11.21 16.61
C GLY A 235 -5.95 10.40 15.34
N ASN A 236 -5.27 9.27 15.16
CA ASN A 236 -5.46 8.34 14.04
C ASN A 236 -6.40 7.19 14.41
N TRP A 237 -6.92 6.47 13.41
CA TRP A 237 -7.73 5.25 13.54
C TRP A 237 -9.08 5.44 14.23
N GLN A 238 -9.63 6.67 14.21
CA GLN A 238 -10.86 7.02 14.93
C GLN A 238 -12.08 7.16 14.02
N TRP A 239 -11.89 7.40 12.72
CA TRP A 239 -13.01 7.59 11.81
C TRP A 239 -13.88 6.34 11.71
N ARG A 240 -15.19 6.55 11.74
CA ARG A 240 -16.22 5.53 11.59
C ARG A 240 -17.35 6.10 10.75
N TYR A 241 -17.93 5.28 9.89
CA TYR A 241 -19.18 5.60 9.21
C TYR A 241 -20.37 5.37 10.16
N HIS A 242 -21.47 6.06 9.91
CA HIS A 242 -22.77 5.77 10.48
C HIS A 242 -23.54 4.80 9.57
N GLU A 243 -24.40 3.97 10.15
CA GLU A 243 -25.21 3.00 9.38
C GLU A 243 -26.03 3.66 8.27
N ASN A 244 -26.55 4.87 8.52
CA ASN A 244 -27.27 5.65 7.52
C ASN A 244 -26.41 6.04 6.32
N ASP A 245 -25.12 6.35 6.51
CA ASP A 245 -24.20 6.69 5.41
C ASP A 245 -24.11 5.52 4.42
N LEU A 246 -24.06 4.29 4.94
CA LEU A 246 -23.98 3.09 4.11
C LEU A 246 -25.32 2.80 3.41
N ASN A 247 -26.44 3.01 4.09
CA ASN A 247 -27.77 2.84 3.49
C ASN A 247 -28.02 3.85 2.36
N GLU A 248 -27.63 5.11 2.55
CA GLU A 248 -27.69 6.15 1.53
C GLU A 248 -26.75 5.83 0.36
N LEU A 249 -25.53 5.35 0.61
CA LEU A 249 -24.61 4.94 -0.44
C LEU A 249 -25.18 3.79 -1.29
N ILE A 250 -25.74 2.77 -0.65
CA ILE A 250 -26.33 1.60 -1.33
C ILE A 250 -27.52 2.03 -2.19
N SER A 251 -28.43 2.83 -1.62
CA SER A 251 -29.66 3.25 -2.32
C SER A 251 -29.43 4.34 -3.37
N GLY A 252 -28.47 5.24 -3.16
CA GLY A 252 -28.21 6.38 -4.05
C GLY A 252 -27.16 6.11 -5.12
N SER A 253 -26.14 5.31 -4.83
CA SER A 253 -24.98 5.11 -5.72
C SER A 253 -24.68 3.65 -6.04
N GLY A 254 -25.41 2.68 -5.46
CA GLY A 254 -25.18 1.25 -5.67
C GLY A 254 -25.33 0.81 -7.12
N GLU A 255 -26.42 1.24 -7.78
CA GLU A 255 -26.65 0.96 -9.21
C GLU A 255 -25.54 1.56 -10.08
N TYR A 256 -25.12 2.79 -9.78
CA TYR A 256 -24.05 3.45 -10.51
C TYR A 256 -22.69 2.74 -10.36
N LEU A 257 -22.36 2.26 -9.16
CA LEU A 257 -21.15 1.47 -8.93
C LEU A 257 -21.19 0.14 -9.69
N ALA A 258 -22.36 -0.51 -9.75
CA ALA A 258 -22.55 -1.74 -10.52
C ALA A 258 -22.40 -1.50 -12.03
N GLU A 259 -23.00 -0.42 -12.57
CA GLU A 259 -22.84 -0.02 -13.97
C GLU A 259 -21.38 0.30 -14.29
N LEU A 260 -20.69 1.02 -13.40
CA LEU A 260 -19.26 1.33 -13.57
C LEU A 260 -18.43 0.04 -13.58
N ALA A 261 -18.74 -0.94 -12.73
CA ALA A 261 -18.11 -2.25 -12.74
C ALA A 261 -18.36 -3.00 -14.05
N GLU A 262 -19.58 -2.97 -14.57
CA GLU A 262 -19.95 -3.60 -15.84
C GLU A 262 -19.18 -2.99 -17.01
N LEU A 263 -19.23 -1.67 -17.16
CA LEU A 263 -18.58 -0.92 -18.24
C LEU A 263 -17.06 -1.09 -18.25
N SER A 264 -16.46 -1.36 -17.09
CA SER A 264 -15.01 -1.56 -16.95
C SER A 264 -14.58 -3.02 -16.89
N GLY A 265 -15.50 -3.98 -17.06
CA GLY A 265 -15.19 -5.41 -17.03
C GLY A 265 -14.73 -5.91 -15.66
N ARG A 266 -15.32 -5.38 -14.59
CA ARG A 266 -15.00 -5.69 -13.17
C ARG A 266 -16.12 -6.41 -12.44
N LEU A 267 -17.19 -6.81 -13.14
CA LEU A 267 -18.14 -7.76 -12.59
C LEU A 267 -17.51 -9.16 -12.54
N PRO A 268 -17.93 -10.03 -11.62
CA PRO A 268 -17.55 -11.44 -11.63
C PRO A 268 -17.89 -12.07 -12.99
N ASP A 269 -17.00 -12.91 -13.51
CA ASP A 269 -17.29 -13.70 -14.70
C ASP A 269 -18.56 -14.53 -14.47
N SER A 270 -19.59 -14.31 -15.28
CA SER A 270 -20.85 -15.06 -15.24
C SER A 270 -20.74 -16.45 -15.90
N SER A 271 -19.55 -16.84 -16.35
CA SER A 271 -19.30 -18.15 -16.94
C SER A 271 -19.23 -19.20 -15.82
N PRO A 272 -20.05 -20.26 -15.84
CA PRO A 272 -19.86 -21.36 -14.91
C PRO A 272 -18.45 -21.91 -15.11
N SER A 273 -17.70 -22.02 -14.02
CA SER A 273 -16.40 -22.68 -13.97
C SER A 273 -16.53 -24.06 -14.61
N GLY A 274 -15.99 -24.20 -15.83
CA GLY A 274 -15.95 -25.46 -16.57
C GLY A 274 -14.86 -26.41 -16.06
#